data_AF-A0A2S1LLU6-F1
#
_entry.id   AF-A0A2S1LLU6-F1
#
_cell.length_a   1.000
_cell.length_b   1.000
_cell.length_c   1.000
_cell.angle_alpha   90.00
_cell.angle_beta   90.00
_cell.angle_gamma   90.00
#
_symmetry.space_group_name_H-M   'P 1'
#
loop_
_entity.id
_entity.type
_entity.pdbx_description
1 polymer ?
#
loop_
_entity_poly.entity_id
_entity_poly.type
_entity_poly.pdbx_seq_one_letter_code
_entity_poly.pdbx_strand_id
1 'polypeptide(L)'
;MKIPVSYKTTIVYIICLLYTLLFVYAAMSKILDFENFKVQLGQSPLLSAYADYVALAVPTFELIICGLLLVPKSRVFGLFFAYSLMVMFTAYIYIILNFSSFVPCSCGGILEDMSWSQHMVFNLVFILLSIIAVLISQPNLKKINFIFIACTGLLSIAFIFALFYMSENLIHHNNNFTRRFPHFPAVQTQEMDLKADSYYFVGSNNGKIYLGNYTAPLQILEMDNKLKTQTIHNLKINKMKLPFTSIQIKIDAPYFYLIDGNVPCIFKGTISNWEASYIMRGDPYFSQFVATDSSHIAFRTILKKTKTNTLGLFNLNDTINIAFEPKLIQKQIDGVFDTDGQML
;
A
#
# COMPACT_ATOMS: atom_id res chain seq x y z
N MET A 1 -54.69 -20.60 22.88
CA MET A 1 -55.29 -19.26 22.78
C MET A 1 -54.66 -18.54 21.59
N LYS A 2 -55.32 -18.55 20.42
CA LYS A 2 -54.81 -17.94 19.18
C LYS A 2 -55.17 -16.46 19.20
N ILE A 3 -54.18 -15.60 19.47
CA ILE A 3 -54.35 -14.15 19.39
C ILE A 3 -54.44 -13.79 17.89
N PRO A 4 -55.46 -13.04 17.44
CA PRO A 4 -55.50 -12.56 16.06
C PRO A 4 -54.38 -11.54 15.87
N VAL A 5 -53.32 -11.95 15.18
CA VAL A 5 -52.18 -11.06 14.89
C VAL A 5 -52.63 -10.08 13.80
N SER A 6 -52.51 -8.78 14.09
CA SER A 6 -52.73 -7.74 13.08
C SER A 6 -51.74 -7.92 11.94
N TYR A 7 -52.21 -7.82 10.69
CA TYR A 7 -51.39 -7.93 9.47
C TYR A 7 -50.12 -7.05 9.54
N LYS A 8 -50.21 -5.87 10.17
CA LYS A 8 -49.09 -4.96 10.43
C LYS A 8 -48.00 -5.58 11.30
N THR A 9 -48.39 -6.28 12.36
CA THR A 9 -47.48 -6.94 13.29
C THR A 9 -46.78 -8.12 12.63
N THR A 10 -47.51 -8.87 11.78
CA THR A 10 -46.94 -9.98 11.00
C THR A 10 -45.87 -9.47 10.03
N ILE A 11 -46.13 -8.37 9.30
CA ILE A 11 -45.15 -7.76 8.39
C ILE A 11 -43.87 -7.37 9.12
N VAL A 12 -43.98 -6.66 10.25
CA VAL A 12 -42.81 -6.26 11.05
C VAL A 12 -42.03 -7.49 11.54
N TYR A 13 -42.73 -8.56 11.96
CA TYR A 13 -42.09 -9.79 12.41
C TYR A 13 -41.31 -10.48 11.28
N ILE A 14 -41.89 -10.58 10.09
CA ILE A 14 -41.22 -11.14 8.90
C ILE A 14 -39.96 -10.33 8.58
N ILE A 15 -40.04 -9.00 8.56
CA ILE A 15 -38.89 -8.14 8.28
C ILE A 15 -37.78 -8.34 9.32
N CYS A 16 -38.13 -8.42 10.62
CA CYS A 16 -37.15 -8.66 11.68
C CYS A 16 -36.48 -10.03 11.53
N LEU A 17 -37.23 -11.05 11.12
CA LEU A 17 -36.71 -12.40 10.90
C LEU A 17 -35.77 -12.44 9.69
N LEU A 18 -36.10 -11.74 8.60
CA LEU A 18 -35.20 -11.58 7.43
C LEU A 18 -33.88 -10.92 7.81
N TYR A 19 -33.93 -9.82 8.57
CA TYR A 19 -32.73 -9.16 9.08
C TYR A 19 -31.90 -10.07 10.00
N THR A 20 -32.58 -10.81 10.88
CA THR A 20 -31.91 -11.74 11.80
C THR A 20 -31.20 -12.83 11.02
N LEU A 21 -31.85 -13.44 10.03
CA LEU A 21 -31.25 -14.46 9.17
C LEU A 21 -30.01 -13.92 8.46
N LEU A 22 -30.14 -12.74 7.84
CA LEU A 22 -29.06 -12.09 7.11
C LEU A 22 -27.84 -11.80 8.00
N PHE A 23 -28.05 -11.14 9.15
CA PHE A 23 -26.95 -10.74 10.02
C PHE A 23 -26.33 -11.92 10.77
N VAL A 24 -27.10 -12.93 11.18
CA VAL A 24 -26.51 -14.15 11.74
C VAL A 24 -25.65 -14.84 10.69
N TYR A 25 -26.15 -15.00 9.46
CA TYR A 25 -25.37 -15.59 8.37
C TYR A 25 -24.07 -14.81 8.11
N ALA A 26 -24.20 -13.49 7.94
CA ALA A 26 -23.07 -12.61 7.63
C ALA A 26 -22.04 -12.56 8.77
N ALA A 27 -22.47 -12.57 10.04
CA ALA A 27 -21.58 -12.58 11.19
C ALA A 27 -20.86 -13.92 11.33
N MET A 28 -21.59 -15.03 11.20
CA MET A 28 -21.00 -16.36 11.31
C MET A 28 -19.99 -16.64 10.20
N SER A 29 -20.26 -16.22 8.96
CA SER A 29 -19.29 -16.34 7.86
C SER A 29 -17.99 -15.59 8.15
N LYS A 30 -18.07 -14.40 8.75
CA LYS A 30 -16.89 -13.59 9.12
C LYS A 30 -16.12 -14.15 10.31
N ILE A 31 -16.83 -14.74 11.28
CA ILE A 31 -16.20 -15.34 12.47
C ILE A 31 -15.49 -16.64 12.12
N LEU A 32 -16.11 -17.47 11.28
CA LEU A 32 -15.53 -18.75 10.86
C LEU A 32 -14.28 -18.57 9.98
N ASP A 33 -14.24 -17.52 9.17
CA ASP A 33 -13.08 -17.18 8.33
C ASP A 33 -12.50 -15.79 8.66
N PHE A 34 -12.16 -15.62 9.95
CA PHE A 34 -11.74 -14.33 10.50
C PHE A 34 -10.45 -13.78 9.89
N GLU A 35 -9.46 -14.65 9.65
CA GLU A 35 -8.18 -14.24 9.08
C GLU A 35 -8.34 -13.74 7.64
N ASN A 36 -9.09 -14.44 6.79
CA ASN A 36 -9.34 -13.96 5.43
C ASN A 36 -10.16 -12.66 5.44
N PHE A 37 -11.20 -12.57 6.28
CA PHE A 37 -11.98 -11.35 6.43
C PHE A 37 -11.11 -10.15 6.84
N LYS A 38 -10.22 -10.36 7.81
CA LYS A 38 -9.27 -9.34 8.27
C LYS A 38 -8.28 -8.93 7.17
N VAL A 39 -7.72 -9.89 6.43
CA VAL A 39 -6.82 -9.61 5.30
C VAL A 39 -7.53 -8.80 4.22
N GLN A 40 -8.77 -9.15 3.88
CA GLN A 40 -9.57 -8.43 2.88
C GLN A 40 -9.94 -7.02 3.33
N LEU A 41 -10.28 -6.82 4.61
CA LEU A 41 -10.41 -5.48 5.20
C LEU A 41 -9.10 -4.68 5.11
N GLY A 42 -7.96 -5.35 5.30
CA GLY A 42 -6.63 -4.79 5.13
C GLY A 42 -6.33 -4.32 3.70
N GLN A 43 -6.99 -4.90 2.70
CA GLN A 43 -6.86 -4.50 1.29
C GLN A 43 -7.76 -3.31 0.92
N SER A 44 -8.81 -3.03 1.71
CA SER A 44 -9.71 -1.89 1.47
C SER A 44 -9.02 -0.56 1.79
N PRO A 45 -8.90 0.39 0.85
CA PRO A 45 -8.24 1.68 1.09
C PRO A 45 -8.82 2.48 2.26
N LEU A 46 -10.13 2.34 2.49
CA LEU A 46 -10.85 3.03 3.56
C LEU A 46 -10.66 2.38 4.93
N LEU A 47 -10.46 1.06 4.97
CA LEU A 47 -10.50 0.27 6.21
C LEU A 47 -9.14 -0.32 6.59
N SER A 48 -8.13 -0.25 5.72
CA SER A 48 -6.81 -0.86 5.96
C SER A 48 -6.15 -0.42 7.27
N ALA A 49 -6.24 0.87 7.62
CA ALA A 49 -5.71 1.41 8.87
C ALA A 49 -6.49 0.95 10.13
N TYR A 50 -7.70 0.42 9.96
CA TYR A 50 -8.60 0.01 11.03
C TYR A 50 -9.02 -1.46 10.94
N ALA A 51 -8.34 -2.26 10.09
CA ALA A 51 -8.77 -3.60 9.74
C ALA A 51 -8.95 -4.49 10.98
N ASP A 52 -8.03 -4.41 11.95
CA ASP A 52 -8.11 -5.14 13.22
C ASP A 52 -9.39 -4.82 14.01
N TYR A 53 -9.68 -3.53 14.18
CA TYR A 53 -10.83 -3.07 14.96
C TYR A 53 -12.15 -3.38 14.24
N VAL A 54 -12.19 -3.15 12.93
CA VAL A 54 -13.39 -3.35 12.11
C VAL A 54 -13.70 -4.83 11.96
N ALA A 55 -12.67 -5.69 11.85
CA ALA A 55 -12.83 -7.14 11.74
C ALA A 55 -13.58 -7.73 12.95
N LEU A 56 -13.35 -7.19 14.15
CA LEU A 56 -14.05 -7.60 15.36
C LEU A 56 -15.39 -6.87 15.54
N ALA A 57 -15.42 -5.56 15.27
CA ALA A 57 -16.59 -4.74 15.54
C ALA A 57 -17.81 -5.15 14.68
N VAL A 58 -17.61 -5.39 13.38
CA VAL A 58 -18.71 -5.65 12.44
C VAL A 58 -19.52 -6.91 12.82
N PRO A 59 -18.93 -8.11 12.97
CA PRO A 59 -19.68 -9.30 13.38
C PRO A 59 -20.34 -9.14 14.75
N THR A 60 -19.67 -8.43 15.67
CA THR A 60 -20.21 -8.17 17.02
C THR A 60 -21.48 -7.33 16.95
N PHE A 61 -21.46 -6.22 16.18
CA PHE A 61 -22.64 -5.38 15.98
C PHE A 61 -23.77 -6.12 15.24
N GLU A 62 -23.45 -6.94 14.23
CA GLU A 62 -24.43 -7.77 13.52
C GLU A 62 -25.19 -8.70 14.49
N LEU A 63 -24.48 -9.37 15.41
CA LEU A 63 -25.09 -10.25 16.42
C LEU A 63 -25.88 -9.49 17.49
N ILE A 64 -25.38 -8.33 17.95
CA ILE A 64 -26.11 -7.47 18.90
C ILE A 64 -27.44 -7.02 18.29
N ILE A 65 -27.44 -6.61 17.02
CA ILE A 65 -28.66 -6.20 16.31
C ILE A 65 -29.66 -7.36 16.24
N CYS A 66 -29.20 -8.59 15.96
CA CYS A 66 -30.06 -9.77 16.00
C CYS A 66 -30.75 -9.94 17.37
N GLY A 67 -29.99 -9.82 18.46
CA GLY A 67 -30.55 -9.85 19.82
C GLY A 67 -31.62 -8.78 20.05
N LEU A 68 -31.37 -7.54 19.60
CA LEU A 68 -32.31 -6.42 19.72
C LEU A 68 -33.60 -6.64 18.90
N LEU A 69 -33.51 -7.25 17.72
CA LEU A 69 -34.65 -7.52 16.84
C LEU A 69 -35.57 -8.63 17.37
N LEU A 70 -35.00 -9.66 18.01
CA LEU A 70 -35.72 -10.79 18.57
C LEU A 70 -36.53 -10.40 19.82
N VAL A 71 -35.99 -9.50 20.65
CA VAL A 71 -36.66 -9.03 21.87
C VAL A 71 -37.75 -7.98 21.53
N PRO A 72 -39.05 -8.24 21.81
CA PRO A 72 -40.13 -7.35 21.38
C PRO A 72 -40.03 -5.91 21.88
N LYS A 73 -39.48 -5.71 23.09
CA LYS A 73 -39.32 -4.38 23.71
C LYS A 73 -38.25 -3.52 23.03
N SER A 74 -37.21 -4.14 22.47
CA SER A 74 -36.08 -3.45 21.82
C SER A 74 -36.15 -3.44 20.29
N ARG A 75 -37.16 -4.08 19.70
CA ARG A 75 -37.25 -4.30 18.25
C ARG A 75 -37.10 -3.04 17.41
N VAL A 76 -37.71 -1.93 17.83
CA VAL A 76 -37.60 -0.66 17.10
C VAL A 76 -36.17 -0.13 17.12
N PHE A 77 -35.46 -0.23 18.26
CA PHE A 77 -34.04 0.11 18.32
C PHE A 77 -33.21 -0.80 17.41
N GLY A 78 -33.47 -2.10 17.43
CA GLY A 78 -32.84 -3.06 16.51
C GLY A 78 -33.04 -2.68 15.04
N LEU A 79 -34.24 -2.23 14.65
CA LEU A 79 -34.53 -1.76 13.29
C LEU A 79 -33.76 -0.49 12.92
N PHE A 80 -33.60 0.47 13.84
CA PHE A 80 -32.79 1.67 13.61
C PHE A 80 -31.30 1.34 13.45
N PHE A 81 -30.76 0.43 14.27
CA PHE A 81 -29.36 -0.01 14.14
C PHE A 81 -29.15 -0.82 12.86
N ALA A 82 -30.08 -1.70 12.51
CA ALA A 82 -30.07 -2.45 11.24
C ALA A 82 -30.07 -1.51 10.03
N TYR A 83 -30.95 -0.49 10.05
CA TYR A 83 -30.99 0.57 9.04
C TYR A 83 -29.65 1.30 8.94
N SER A 84 -29.11 1.78 10.07
CA SER A 84 -27.84 2.51 10.10
C SER A 84 -26.68 1.68 9.55
N LEU A 85 -26.57 0.41 9.95
CA LEU A 85 -25.54 -0.50 9.44
C LEU A 85 -25.66 -0.72 7.92
N MET A 86 -26.86 -0.90 7.39
CA MET A 86 -27.08 -1.01 5.95
C MET A 86 -26.74 0.27 5.19
N VAL A 87 -27.05 1.44 5.75
CA VAL A 87 -26.65 2.74 5.17
C VAL A 87 -25.13 2.88 5.18
N MET A 88 -24.45 2.52 6.27
CA MET A 88 -22.98 2.53 6.35
C MET A 88 -22.35 1.63 5.29
N PHE A 89 -22.83 0.39 5.14
CA PHE A 89 -22.34 -0.51 4.10
C PHE A 89 -22.61 0.02 2.69
N THR A 90 -23.77 0.63 2.45
CA THR A 90 -24.11 1.22 1.15
C THR A 90 -23.20 2.41 0.82
N ALA A 91 -22.97 3.31 1.80
CA ALA A 91 -22.06 4.44 1.64
C ALA A 91 -20.61 3.97 1.39
N TYR A 92 -20.17 2.93 2.11
CA TYR A 92 -18.87 2.31 1.89
C TYR A 92 -18.72 1.78 0.45
N ILE A 93 -19.69 0.98 -0.02
CA ILE A 93 -19.69 0.46 -1.40
C ILE A 93 -19.66 1.61 -2.43
N TYR A 94 -20.48 2.64 -2.21
CA TYR A 94 -20.53 3.80 -3.10
C TYR A 94 -19.18 4.52 -3.21
N ILE A 95 -18.50 4.74 -2.07
CA ILE A 95 -17.18 5.39 -2.05
C ILE A 95 -16.16 4.53 -2.78
N ILE A 96 -16.13 3.23 -2.51
CA ILE A 96 -15.20 2.31 -3.19
C ILE A 96 -15.42 2.31 -4.71
N LEU A 97 -16.66 2.28 -5.18
CA LEU A 97 -16.95 2.22 -6.62
C LEU A 97 -16.65 3.53 -7.37
N ASN A 98 -16.65 4.69 -6.72
CA ASN A 98 -16.51 5.99 -7.38
C ASN A 98 -15.20 6.72 -7.09
N PHE A 99 -14.58 6.48 -5.93
CA PHE A 99 -13.41 7.23 -5.46
C PHE A 99 -12.19 6.35 -5.18
N SER A 100 -12.35 5.03 -5.11
CA SER A 100 -11.21 4.13 -4.96
C SER A 100 -10.57 3.85 -6.31
N SER A 101 -9.24 3.78 -6.35
CA SER A 101 -8.48 3.36 -7.54
C SER A 101 -8.68 1.88 -7.89
N PHE A 102 -9.22 1.09 -6.95
CA PHE A 102 -9.49 -0.32 -7.12
C PHE A 102 -10.60 -0.81 -6.18
N VAL A 103 -11.23 -1.91 -6.55
CA VAL A 103 -12.31 -2.55 -5.80
C VAL A 103 -11.79 -3.88 -5.22
N PRO A 104 -11.83 -4.10 -3.89
CA PRO A 104 -11.38 -5.36 -3.29
C PRO A 104 -12.33 -6.51 -3.64
N CYS A 105 -11.94 -7.75 -3.35
CA CYS A 105 -12.85 -8.89 -3.43
C CYS A 105 -14.00 -8.73 -2.40
N SER A 106 -15.23 -9.09 -2.78
CA SER A 106 -16.36 -9.12 -1.84
C SER A 106 -16.14 -10.22 -0.82
N CYS A 107 -16.41 -9.99 0.46
CA CYS A 107 -16.37 -11.05 1.46
C CYS A 107 -17.68 -11.16 2.24
N GLY A 108 -18.30 -12.32 2.16
CA GLY A 108 -19.57 -12.59 2.83
C GLY A 108 -20.18 -13.97 2.61
N GLY A 109 -19.40 -15.00 2.24
CA GLY A 109 -19.93 -16.33 1.98
C GLY A 109 -20.75 -16.36 0.68
N ILE A 110 -22.01 -16.76 0.70
CA ILE A 110 -22.93 -16.72 -0.46
C ILE A 110 -23.06 -15.30 -1.04
N LEU A 111 -22.82 -14.28 -0.21
CA LEU A 111 -22.79 -12.89 -0.67
C LEU A 111 -21.50 -12.56 -1.43
N GLU A 112 -20.41 -13.32 -1.31
CA GLU A 112 -19.16 -13.13 -2.08
C GLU A 112 -19.36 -13.29 -3.59
N ASP A 113 -20.33 -14.12 -4.01
CA ASP A 113 -20.66 -14.36 -5.41
C ASP A 113 -21.45 -13.21 -6.06
N MET A 114 -21.90 -12.21 -5.28
CA MET A 114 -22.64 -11.06 -5.79
C MET A 114 -21.68 -9.96 -6.25
N SER A 115 -22.01 -9.31 -7.38
CA SER A 115 -21.26 -8.13 -7.81
C SER A 115 -21.51 -6.94 -6.88
N TRP A 116 -20.54 -6.03 -6.73
CA TRP A 116 -20.65 -4.85 -5.86
C TRP A 116 -21.92 -4.01 -6.11
N SER A 117 -22.34 -3.87 -7.37
CA SER A 117 -23.59 -3.20 -7.71
C SER A 117 -24.82 -3.99 -7.24
N GLN A 118 -24.80 -5.32 -7.32
CA GLN A 118 -25.87 -6.17 -6.78
C GLN A 118 -25.95 -6.07 -5.25
N HIS A 119 -24.82 -6.06 -4.54
CA HIS A 119 -24.79 -5.82 -3.09
C HIS A 119 -25.38 -4.46 -2.72
N MET A 120 -25.05 -3.42 -3.48
CA MET A 120 -25.60 -2.08 -3.24
C MET A 120 -27.14 -2.09 -3.36
N VAL A 121 -27.68 -2.71 -4.42
CA VAL A 121 -29.13 -2.86 -4.59
C VAL A 121 -29.75 -3.70 -3.47
N PHE A 122 -29.09 -4.80 -3.08
CA PHE A 122 -29.52 -5.64 -1.97
C PHE A 122 -29.63 -4.85 -0.66
N ASN A 123 -28.62 -4.05 -0.31
CA ASN A 123 -28.65 -3.20 0.88
C ASN A 123 -29.76 -2.14 0.80
N LEU A 124 -29.98 -1.52 -0.38
CA LEU A 124 -31.08 -0.56 -0.58
C LEU A 124 -32.45 -1.19 -0.33
N VAL A 125 -32.67 -2.44 -0.74
CA VAL A 125 -33.91 -3.17 -0.44
C VAL A 125 -34.08 -3.33 1.08
N PHE A 126 -33.05 -3.76 1.80
CA PHE A 126 -33.12 -3.89 3.26
C PHE A 126 -33.35 -2.54 3.95
N ILE A 127 -32.72 -1.47 3.47
CA ILE A 127 -32.98 -0.10 3.95
C ILE A 127 -34.47 0.23 3.83
N LEU A 128 -35.09 0.02 2.68
CA LEU A 128 -36.53 0.26 2.48
C LEU A 128 -37.40 -0.59 3.43
N LEU A 129 -37.06 -1.88 3.61
CA LEU A 129 -37.77 -2.75 4.54
C LEU A 129 -37.71 -2.24 5.98
N SER A 130 -36.55 -1.73 6.42
CA SER A 130 -36.42 -1.18 7.79
C SER A 130 -37.27 0.08 7.98
N ILE A 131 -37.32 0.98 6.99
CA ILE A 131 -38.15 2.18 7.02
C ILE A 131 -39.63 1.80 7.14
N ILE A 132 -40.08 0.84 6.32
CA ILE A 132 -41.45 0.33 6.35
C ILE A 132 -41.76 -0.27 7.73
N ALA A 133 -40.88 -1.11 8.27
CA ALA A 133 -41.07 -1.75 9.57
C ALA A 133 -41.16 -0.72 10.71
N VAL A 134 -40.30 0.30 10.73
CA VAL A 134 -40.32 1.37 11.75
C VAL A 134 -41.61 2.18 11.69
N LEU A 135 -42.04 2.59 10.50
CA LEU A 135 -43.26 3.39 10.32
C LEU A 135 -44.55 2.62 10.64
N ILE A 136 -44.55 1.30 10.42
CA ILE A 136 -45.66 0.41 10.80
C ILE A 136 -45.66 0.16 12.31
N SER A 137 -44.48 -0.01 12.93
CA SER A 137 -44.36 -0.36 14.35
C SER A 137 -44.78 0.77 15.29
N GLN A 138 -44.68 2.03 14.86
CA GLN A 138 -45.03 3.21 15.68
C GLN A 138 -45.86 4.22 14.86
N PRO A 139 -47.14 3.93 14.56
CA PRO A 139 -47.95 4.73 13.64
C PRO A 139 -48.24 6.16 14.15
N ASN A 140 -48.23 6.37 15.48
CA ASN A 140 -48.47 7.69 16.09
C ASN A 140 -47.24 8.60 16.04
N LEU A 141 -46.04 8.04 15.82
CA LEU A 141 -44.76 8.77 15.85
C LEU A 141 -44.13 8.93 14.46
N LYS A 142 -44.89 8.71 13.37
CA LYS A 142 -44.36 8.69 11.99
C LYS A 142 -43.49 9.90 11.62
N LYS A 143 -43.91 11.13 11.96
CA LYS A 143 -43.14 12.34 11.66
C LYS A 143 -41.80 12.35 12.40
N ILE A 144 -41.81 12.00 13.68
CA ILE A 144 -40.60 11.91 14.52
C ILE A 144 -39.68 10.82 13.98
N ASN A 145 -40.22 9.63 13.68
CA ASN A 145 -39.44 8.52 13.14
C ASN A 145 -38.81 8.85 11.80
N PHE A 146 -39.50 9.61 10.92
CA PHE A 146 -38.93 10.07 9.66
C PHE A 146 -37.72 10.97 9.88
N ILE A 147 -37.82 11.91 10.84
CA ILE A 147 -36.69 12.77 11.23
C ILE A 147 -35.53 11.92 11.77
N PHE A 148 -35.81 10.96 12.66
CA PHE A 148 -34.77 10.06 13.18
C PHE A 148 -34.11 9.22 12.08
N ILE A 149 -34.88 8.66 11.14
CA ILE A 149 -34.35 7.91 9.99
C ILE A 149 -33.44 8.81 9.13
N ALA A 150 -33.88 10.04 8.84
CA ALA A 150 -33.08 10.99 8.07
C ALA A 150 -31.78 11.38 8.80
N CYS A 151 -31.87 11.75 10.08
CA CYS A 151 -30.71 12.13 10.89
C CYS A 151 -29.72 10.98 11.06
N THR A 152 -30.20 9.78 11.38
CA THR A 152 -29.33 8.59 11.53
C THR A 152 -28.72 8.16 10.20
N GLY A 153 -29.44 8.30 9.08
CA GLY A 153 -28.92 8.05 7.75
C GLY A 153 -27.79 9.02 7.38
N LEU A 154 -28.03 10.33 7.56
CA LEU A 154 -27.01 11.36 7.33
C LEU A 154 -25.78 11.16 8.21
N LEU A 155 -25.97 10.84 9.50
CA LEU A 155 -24.88 10.56 10.42
C LEU A 155 -24.08 9.32 9.99
N SER A 156 -24.75 8.27 9.53
CA SER A 156 -24.11 7.04 9.05
C SER A 156 -23.24 7.30 7.82
N ILE A 157 -23.74 8.09 6.87
CA ILE A 157 -23.00 8.50 5.67
C ILE A 157 -21.80 9.37 6.08
N ALA A 158 -22.03 10.40 6.90
CA ALA A 158 -20.97 11.31 7.36
C ALA A 158 -19.85 10.57 8.11
N PHE A 159 -20.20 9.57 8.93
CA PHE A 159 -19.24 8.73 9.63
C PHE A 159 -18.32 7.97 8.66
N ILE A 160 -18.89 7.36 7.61
CA ILE A 160 -18.10 6.62 6.61
C ILE A 160 -17.21 7.56 5.79
N PHE A 161 -17.71 8.76 5.42
CA PHE A 161 -16.89 9.78 4.77
C PHE A 161 -15.75 10.30 5.65
N ALA A 162 -16.00 10.48 6.96
CA ALA A 162 -14.97 10.87 7.91
C ALA A 162 -13.89 9.79 8.05
N LEU A 163 -14.29 8.51 8.12
CA LEU A 163 -13.35 7.38 8.10
C LEU A 163 -12.53 7.34 6.81
N PHE A 164 -13.14 7.59 5.65
CA PHE A 164 -12.44 7.67 4.38
C PHE A 164 -11.33 8.73 4.39
N TYR A 165 -11.67 9.97 4.76
CA TYR A 165 -10.72 11.07 4.78
C TYR A 165 -9.60 10.84 5.81
N MET A 166 -9.95 10.32 6.99
CA MET A 166 -8.97 10.00 8.04
C MET A 166 -8.04 8.86 7.61
N SER A 167 -8.56 7.82 6.95
CA SER A 167 -7.76 6.71 6.42
C SER A 167 -6.79 7.17 5.33
N GLU A 168 -7.25 7.95 4.35
CA GLU A 168 -6.40 8.57 3.32
C GLU A 168 -5.27 9.39 3.95
N ASN A 169 -5.59 10.24 4.92
CA ASN A 169 -4.59 11.06 5.59
C ASN A 169 -3.55 10.19 6.33
N LEU A 170 -3.99 9.15 7.05
CA LEU A 170 -3.10 8.22 7.75
C LEU A 170 -2.18 7.46 6.78
N ILE A 171 -2.71 6.96 5.66
CA ILE A 171 -1.94 6.15 4.71
C ILE A 171 -0.88 7.00 3.99
N HIS A 172 -1.21 8.25 3.64
CA HIS A 172 -0.29 9.10 2.87
C HIS A 172 0.70 9.89 3.72
N HIS A 173 0.36 10.21 4.97
CA HIS A 173 1.19 11.08 5.81
C HIS A 173 1.89 10.35 6.96
N ASN A 174 1.32 9.24 7.44
CA ASN A 174 1.96 8.43 8.47
C ASN A 174 2.58 7.20 7.79
N ASN A 175 3.89 7.01 7.96
CA ASN A 175 4.64 5.86 7.47
C ASN A 175 4.23 4.55 8.19
N ASN A 176 2.97 4.16 8.12
CA ASN A 176 2.40 3.04 8.87
C ASN A 176 2.80 1.66 8.33
N PHE A 177 3.79 1.56 7.45
CA PHE A 177 4.20 0.33 6.77
C PHE A 177 3.02 -0.48 6.17
N THR A 178 1.87 0.16 5.94
CA THR A 178 0.69 -0.43 5.31
C THR A 178 0.98 -0.58 3.83
N ARG A 179 1.46 -1.77 3.44
CA ARG A 179 1.78 -2.10 2.04
C ARG A 179 0.50 -2.38 1.27
N ARG A 180 0.23 -1.58 0.24
CA ARG A 180 -0.73 -1.95 -0.81
C ARG A 180 -0.04 -2.90 -1.77
N PHE A 181 -0.59 -4.10 -1.95
CA PHE A 181 -0.10 -5.01 -2.97
C PHE A 181 -0.63 -4.58 -4.34
N PRO A 182 0.22 -4.41 -5.37
CA PRO A 182 -0.27 -4.19 -6.72
C PRO A 182 -1.04 -5.44 -7.19
N HIS A 183 -2.27 -5.24 -7.68
CA HIS A 183 -3.16 -6.33 -8.09
C HIS A 183 -2.74 -7.04 -9.38
N PHE A 184 -1.89 -6.41 -10.19
CA PHE A 184 -1.23 -7.07 -11.31
C PHE A 184 0.13 -7.56 -10.80
N PRO A 185 0.24 -8.82 -10.34
CA PRO A 185 1.54 -9.36 -9.98
C PRO A 185 2.46 -9.21 -11.19
N ALA A 186 3.72 -8.92 -10.94
CA ALA A 186 4.73 -9.00 -11.99
C ALA A 186 4.70 -10.44 -12.53
N VAL A 187 4.20 -10.60 -13.76
CA VAL A 187 4.18 -11.91 -14.42
C VAL A 187 5.56 -12.12 -15.01
N GLN A 188 6.17 -13.26 -14.68
CA GLN A 188 7.43 -13.65 -15.29
C GLN A 188 7.24 -13.77 -16.80
N THR A 189 7.88 -12.90 -17.57
CA THR A 189 7.85 -12.93 -19.03
C THR A 189 8.94 -13.83 -19.58
N GLN A 190 10.14 -13.76 -18.99
CA GLN A 190 11.34 -14.46 -19.43
C GLN A 190 12.29 -14.71 -18.26
N GLU A 191 13.19 -15.68 -18.43
CA GLU A 191 14.19 -16.07 -17.45
C GLU A 191 15.48 -16.48 -18.16
N MET A 192 16.61 -16.18 -17.54
CA MET A 192 17.92 -16.68 -17.93
C MET A 192 18.70 -17.07 -16.67
N ASP A 193 19.32 -18.24 -16.70
CA ASP A 193 20.25 -18.68 -15.66
C ASP A 193 21.65 -18.11 -15.91
N LEU A 194 22.11 -17.24 -15.00
CA LEU A 194 23.40 -16.55 -15.06
C LEU A 194 24.60 -17.43 -14.69
N LYS A 195 24.39 -18.66 -14.21
CA LYS A 195 25.43 -19.62 -13.77
C LYS A 195 26.31 -19.19 -12.59
N ALA A 196 26.22 -17.94 -12.13
CA ALA A 196 26.90 -17.43 -10.95
C ALA A 196 25.99 -16.47 -10.17
N ASP A 197 26.17 -16.44 -8.85
CA ASP A 197 25.45 -15.56 -7.90
C ASP A 197 26.16 -14.21 -7.67
N SER A 198 27.33 -14.00 -8.29
CA SER A 198 28.13 -12.80 -8.13
C SER A 198 27.71 -11.63 -9.01
N TYR A 199 26.65 -11.78 -9.82
CA TYR A 199 26.15 -10.72 -10.70
C TYR A 199 25.23 -9.73 -9.96
N TYR A 200 25.33 -8.45 -10.31
CA TYR A 200 24.44 -7.39 -9.82
C TYR A 200 24.01 -6.45 -10.95
N PHE A 201 22.86 -5.81 -10.79
CA PHE A 201 22.33 -4.88 -11.79
C PHE A 201 23.12 -3.56 -11.81
N VAL A 202 23.66 -3.25 -12.99
CA VAL A 202 24.47 -2.04 -13.22
C VAL A 202 23.65 -0.93 -13.88
N GLY A 203 22.72 -1.29 -14.77
CA GLY A 203 21.85 -0.36 -15.49
C GLY A 203 21.24 -0.98 -16.72
N SER A 204 20.42 -0.21 -17.43
CA SER A 204 19.80 -0.60 -18.69
C SER A 204 19.76 0.59 -19.64
N ASN A 205 19.97 0.35 -20.94
CA ASN A 205 19.87 1.39 -21.96
C ASN A 205 19.51 0.79 -23.33
N ASN A 206 18.68 1.48 -24.11
CA ASN A 206 18.31 1.11 -25.49
C ASN A 206 17.91 -0.37 -25.67
N GLY A 207 17.12 -0.91 -24.73
CA GLY A 207 16.68 -2.32 -24.79
C GLY A 207 17.77 -3.34 -24.46
N LYS A 208 18.86 -2.90 -23.81
CA LYS A 208 19.91 -3.76 -23.27
C LYS A 208 19.95 -3.64 -21.75
N ILE A 209 20.29 -4.75 -21.10
CA ILE A 209 20.48 -4.90 -19.67
C ILE A 209 21.95 -5.15 -19.41
N TYR A 210 22.54 -4.48 -18.43
CA TYR A 210 23.94 -4.64 -18.07
C TYR A 210 24.06 -5.13 -16.63
N LEU A 211 24.81 -6.21 -16.44
CA LEU A 211 25.15 -6.76 -15.13
C LEU A 211 26.66 -6.64 -14.88
N GLY A 212 27.02 -6.23 -13.68
CA GLY A 212 28.39 -6.24 -13.19
C GLY A 212 28.63 -7.49 -12.37
N ASN A 213 29.88 -7.77 -12.04
CA ASN A 213 30.24 -8.98 -11.29
C ASN A 213 31.14 -8.63 -10.08
N TYR A 214 30.76 -9.06 -8.87
CA TYR A 214 31.52 -8.80 -7.65
C TYR A 214 32.87 -9.53 -7.61
N THR A 215 32.96 -10.71 -8.23
CA THR A 215 34.20 -11.51 -8.31
C THR A 215 35.08 -11.12 -9.50
N ALA A 216 34.51 -10.48 -10.51
CA ALA A 216 35.20 -9.93 -11.67
C ALA A 216 34.79 -8.45 -11.92
N PRO A 217 35.24 -7.50 -11.08
CA PRO A 217 34.72 -6.12 -11.07
C PRO A 217 35.00 -5.30 -12.34
N LEU A 218 35.87 -5.79 -13.23
CA LEU A 218 36.17 -5.17 -14.52
C LEU A 218 35.47 -5.87 -15.69
N GLN A 219 34.44 -6.66 -15.41
CA GLN A 219 33.62 -7.31 -16.43
C GLN A 219 32.17 -6.84 -16.35
N ILE A 220 31.57 -6.62 -17.52
CA ILE A 220 30.15 -6.33 -17.68
C ILE A 220 29.55 -7.37 -18.60
N LEU A 221 28.49 -8.01 -18.15
CA LEU A 221 27.62 -8.84 -18.96
C LEU A 221 26.52 -7.97 -19.55
N GLU A 222 26.51 -7.81 -20.87
CA GLU A 222 25.43 -7.16 -21.61
C GLU A 222 24.48 -8.22 -22.15
N MET A 223 23.18 -8.02 -21.95
CA MET A 223 22.10 -8.87 -22.44
C MET A 223 21.07 -8.04 -23.19
N ASP A 224 20.38 -8.64 -24.16
CA ASP A 224 19.20 -8.03 -24.76
C ASP A 224 17.99 -8.09 -23.81
N ASN A 225 17.02 -7.19 -23.98
CA ASN A 225 15.79 -7.19 -23.18
C ASN A 225 14.97 -8.48 -23.35
N LYS A 226 15.26 -9.31 -24.37
CA LYS A 226 14.64 -10.62 -24.53
C LYS A 226 15.39 -11.77 -23.84
N LEU A 227 16.52 -11.48 -23.17
CA LEU A 227 17.38 -12.45 -22.50
C LEU A 227 17.75 -13.65 -23.39
N LYS A 228 18.09 -13.42 -24.66
CA LYS A 228 18.50 -14.46 -25.62
C LYS A 228 19.97 -14.40 -25.99
N THR A 229 20.53 -13.20 -26.02
CA THR A 229 21.91 -12.96 -26.41
C THR A 229 22.66 -12.32 -25.27
N GLN A 230 23.89 -12.78 -25.04
CA GLN A 230 24.77 -12.24 -24.02
C GLN A 230 26.15 -11.96 -24.59
N THR A 231 26.76 -10.88 -24.13
CA THR A 231 28.13 -10.50 -24.50
C THR A 231 28.86 -10.03 -23.26
N ILE A 232 30.13 -10.40 -23.12
CA ILE A 232 30.97 -9.98 -21.99
C ILE A 232 31.92 -8.89 -22.49
N HIS A 233 31.89 -7.74 -21.84
CA HIS A 233 32.79 -6.62 -22.07
C HIS A 233 33.81 -6.55 -20.94
N ASN A 234 35.09 -6.41 -21.30
CA ASN A 234 36.16 -6.18 -20.34
C ASN A 234 36.50 -4.69 -20.29
N LEU A 235 36.42 -4.11 -19.11
CA LEU A 235 36.69 -2.71 -18.85
C LEU A 235 38.20 -2.44 -18.78
N LYS A 236 38.62 -1.31 -19.34
CA LYS A 236 40.00 -0.81 -19.19
C LYS A 236 40.02 0.45 -18.36
N ILE A 237 40.90 0.50 -17.36
CA ILE A 237 41.08 1.68 -16.51
C ILE A 237 42.56 2.10 -16.46
N ASN A 238 42.81 3.40 -16.40
CA ASN A 238 44.17 3.96 -16.43
C ASN A 238 44.94 3.87 -15.09
N LYS A 239 44.27 3.63 -13.96
CA LYS A 239 44.89 3.53 -12.61
C LYS A 239 44.58 2.21 -11.92
N MET A 240 45.21 1.13 -12.37
CA MET A 240 45.05 -0.23 -11.82
C MET A 240 45.68 -0.46 -10.43
N LYS A 241 46.59 0.42 -9.98
CA LYS A 241 47.38 0.21 -8.74
C LYS A 241 46.70 0.73 -7.46
N LEU A 242 45.43 1.14 -7.52
CA LEU A 242 44.72 1.57 -6.32
C LEU A 242 44.34 0.34 -5.47
N PRO A 243 44.30 0.46 -4.12
CA PRO A 243 44.03 -0.66 -3.24
C PRO A 243 42.52 -0.95 -3.14
N PHE A 244 41.88 -1.20 -4.28
CA PHE A 244 40.43 -1.41 -4.36
C PHE A 244 39.91 -2.48 -3.39
N THR A 245 38.71 -2.27 -2.88
CA THR A 245 38.08 -3.16 -1.91
C THR A 245 36.67 -3.57 -2.32
N SER A 246 35.89 -2.66 -2.89
CA SER A 246 34.48 -2.89 -3.24
C SER A 246 34.09 -2.05 -4.44
N ILE A 247 34.73 -2.31 -5.58
CA ILE A 247 34.38 -1.64 -6.83
C ILE A 247 32.97 -2.00 -7.25
N GLN A 248 32.20 -0.99 -7.63
CA GLN A 248 30.89 -1.10 -8.23
C GLN A 248 30.82 -0.28 -9.52
N ILE A 249 30.01 -0.74 -10.46
CA ILE A 249 29.76 -0.06 -11.71
C ILE A 249 28.31 0.42 -11.73
N LYS A 250 28.08 1.62 -12.26
CA LYS A 250 26.75 2.13 -12.60
C LYS A 250 26.76 2.68 -14.02
N ILE A 251 25.70 2.39 -14.78
CA ILE A 251 25.52 2.93 -16.13
C ILE A 251 24.45 4.02 -16.08
N ASP A 252 24.82 5.20 -16.57
CA ASP A 252 23.92 6.30 -16.89
C ASP A 252 24.30 6.77 -18.30
N ALA A 253 23.62 6.19 -19.29
CA ALA A 253 24.05 6.26 -20.67
C ALA A 253 24.11 7.72 -21.19
N PRO A 254 25.13 8.09 -21.98
CA PRO A 254 26.11 7.22 -22.65
C PRO A 254 27.36 6.88 -21.80
N TYR A 255 27.37 7.26 -20.51
CA TYR A 255 28.50 7.06 -19.62
C TYR A 255 28.32 5.84 -18.72
N PHE A 256 29.43 5.38 -18.19
CA PHE A 256 29.43 4.50 -17.02
C PHE A 256 30.43 5.02 -16.00
N TYR A 257 30.15 4.70 -14.75
CA TYR A 257 30.96 5.09 -13.62
C TYR A 257 31.44 3.85 -12.90
N LEU A 258 32.74 3.78 -12.65
CA LEU A 258 33.35 2.74 -11.82
C LEU A 258 33.85 3.40 -10.54
N ILE A 259 33.30 2.94 -9.41
CA ILE A 259 33.36 3.66 -8.15
C ILE A 259 33.67 2.69 -7.02
N ASP A 260 34.54 3.08 -6.10
CA ASP A 260 34.75 2.41 -4.82
C ASP A 260 34.55 3.44 -3.70
N GLY A 261 33.65 3.18 -2.75
CA GLY A 261 33.34 4.09 -1.65
C GLY A 261 34.23 3.93 -0.41
N ASN A 262 34.85 2.75 -0.25
CA ASN A 262 35.80 2.44 0.81
C ASN A 262 37.22 2.90 0.44
N VAL A 263 37.53 2.92 -0.85
CA VAL A 263 38.68 3.65 -1.40
C VAL A 263 38.12 4.72 -2.31
N PRO A 264 37.73 5.88 -1.78
CA PRO A 264 36.86 6.84 -2.46
C PRO A 264 37.53 7.31 -3.75
N CYS A 265 37.10 6.68 -4.83
CA CYS A 265 37.61 6.90 -6.16
C CYS A 265 36.49 6.75 -7.18
N ILE A 266 36.58 7.59 -8.20
CA ILE A 266 35.58 7.67 -9.27
C ILE A 266 36.33 7.64 -10.59
N PHE A 267 35.93 6.69 -11.43
CA PHE A 267 36.31 6.61 -12.83
C PHE A 267 35.06 6.83 -13.68
N LYS A 268 35.23 7.48 -14.83
CA LYS A 268 34.17 7.70 -15.81
C LYS A 268 34.65 7.23 -17.17
N GLY A 269 33.79 6.51 -17.87
CA GLY A 269 34.03 6.04 -19.22
C GLY A 269 32.77 6.13 -20.07
N THR A 270 32.90 5.75 -21.33
CA THR A 270 31.77 5.66 -22.27
C THR A 270 31.45 4.21 -22.60
N ILE A 271 30.16 3.88 -22.68
CA ILE A 271 29.71 2.51 -22.99
C ILE A 271 30.11 2.04 -24.40
N SER A 272 30.50 2.95 -25.29
CA SER A 272 30.92 2.64 -26.67
C SER A 272 32.29 1.96 -26.76
N ASN A 273 33.20 2.24 -25.84
CA ASN A 273 34.58 1.73 -25.86
C ASN A 273 34.98 0.98 -24.58
N TRP A 274 34.18 1.06 -23.51
CA TRP A 274 34.46 0.44 -22.21
C TRP A 274 35.80 0.85 -21.60
N GLU A 275 36.25 2.06 -21.90
CA GLU A 275 37.47 2.65 -21.33
C GLU A 275 37.10 3.76 -20.35
N ALA A 276 37.58 3.65 -19.11
CA ALA A 276 37.33 4.63 -18.06
C ALA A 276 38.61 5.37 -17.67
N SER A 277 38.51 6.68 -17.58
CA SER A 277 39.55 7.52 -17.03
C SER A 277 39.26 7.85 -15.57
N TYR A 278 40.33 7.92 -14.80
CA TYR A 278 40.27 8.39 -13.43
C TYR A 278 39.87 9.86 -13.34
N ILE A 279 38.81 10.16 -12.58
CA ILE A 279 38.38 11.54 -12.31
C ILE A 279 38.86 12.00 -10.94
N MET A 280 38.57 11.24 -9.88
CA MET A 280 38.69 11.73 -8.50
C MET A 280 39.28 10.69 -7.53
N ARG A 281 40.13 11.17 -6.61
CA ARG A 281 40.44 10.55 -5.29
C ARG A 281 40.03 11.54 -4.24
N GLY A 282 39.42 11.11 -3.14
CA GLY A 282 39.39 11.99 -1.96
C GLY A 282 38.34 11.66 -0.92
N ASP A 283 38.44 12.34 0.22
CA ASP A 283 37.42 12.37 1.27
C ASP A 283 36.14 13.03 0.68
N PRO A 284 34.93 12.54 1.03
CA PRO A 284 34.64 11.53 2.03
C PRO A 284 34.53 10.10 1.49
N TYR A 285 34.69 9.12 2.38
CA TYR A 285 34.17 7.77 2.16
C TYR A 285 32.66 7.82 1.99
N PHE A 286 32.09 6.94 1.17
CA PHE A 286 30.65 6.91 0.95
C PHE A 286 30.16 5.48 0.80
N SER A 287 28.90 5.23 1.16
CA SER A 287 28.30 3.89 1.21
C SER A 287 27.23 3.66 0.14
N GLN A 288 26.66 4.74 -0.41
CA GLN A 288 25.71 4.72 -1.52
C GLN A 288 26.04 5.87 -2.47
N PHE A 289 25.74 5.67 -3.75
CA PHE A 289 25.95 6.67 -4.78
C PHE A 289 25.02 6.43 -5.98
N VAL A 290 24.66 7.50 -6.66
CA VAL A 290 23.90 7.48 -7.91
C VAL A 290 24.35 8.65 -8.78
N ALA A 291 24.54 8.40 -10.07
CA ALA A 291 24.76 9.48 -11.03
C ALA A 291 23.44 10.20 -11.23
N THR A 292 23.41 11.51 -10.98
CA THR A 292 22.22 12.35 -11.21
C THR A 292 22.21 12.93 -12.61
N ASP A 293 23.41 13.17 -13.17
CA ASP A 293 23.63 13.58 -14.55
C ASP A 293 25.07 13.26 -14.99
N SER A 294 25.46 13.76 -16.17
CA SER A 294 26.80 13.53 -16.74
C SER A 294 27.97 14.12 -15.94
N SER A 295 27.72 15.01 -14.99
CA SER A 295 28.69 15.79 -14.23
C SER A 295 28.51 15.71 -12.72
N HIS A 296 27.41 15.14 -12.22
CA HIS A 296 27.11 15.09 -10.80
C HIS A 296 26.81 13.67 -10.32
N ILE A 297 27.35 13.36 -9.14
CA ILE A 297 27.09 12.10 -8.44
C ILE A 297 26.60 12.42 -7.04
N ALA A 298 25.35 12.07 -6.76
CA ALA A 298 24.84 12.11 -5.40
C ALA A 298 25.38 10.91 -4.63
N PHE A 299 25.76 11.12 -3.38
CA PHE A 299 26.31 10.07 -2.54
C PHE A 299 25.88 10.23 -1.09
N ARG A 300 25.95 9.13 -0.34
CA ARG A 300 25.68 9.10 1.10
C ARG A 300 26.97 8.86 1.86
N THR A 301 27.26 9.71 2.84
CA THR A 301 28.43 9.59 3.72
C THR A 301 28.04 9.80 5.18
N ILE A 302 28.95 9.48 6.10
CA ILE A 302 28.82 9.81 7.51
C ILE A 302 29.67 11.05 7.79
N LEU A 303 29.03 12.14 8.24
CA LEU A 303 29.76 13.34 8.64
C LEU A 303 30.58 13.08 9.89
N LYS A 304 31.89 13.35 9.82
CA LYS A 304 32.82 13.18 10.96
C LYS A 304 32.38 13.97 12.20
N LYS A 305 31.77 15.15 12.01
CA LYS A 305 31.33 16.05 13.10
C LYS A 305 30.10 15.53 13.84
N THR A 306 29.07 15.11 13.10
CA THR A 306 27.78 14.72 13.69
C THR A 306 27.66 13.22 13.93
N LYS A 307 28.51 12.40 13.28
CA LYS A 307 28.40 10.94 13.23
C LYS A 307 27.01 10.49 12.78
N THR A 308 26.41 11.21 11.84
CA THR A 308 25.12 10.87 11.22
C THR A 308 25.30 10.73 9.71
N ASN A 309 24.44 9.96 9.07
CA ASN A 309 24.42 9.92 7.61
C ASN A 309 23.96 11.28 7.06
N THR A 310 24.58 11.71 5.97
CA THR A 310 24.19 12.88 5.17
C THR A 310 24.25 12.51 3.71
N LEU A 311 23.53 13.29 2.90
CA LEU A 311 23.72 13.31 1.47
C LEU A 311 24.76 14.38 1.09
N GLY A 312 25.51 14.10 0.05
CA GLY A 312 26.39 15.04 -0.62
C GLY A 312 26.32 14.89 -2.13
N LEU A 313 26.88 15.87 -2.83
CA LEU A 313 26.95 15.91 -4.28
C LEU A 313 28.39 16.14 -4.72
N PHE A 314 28.94 15.20 -5.47
CA PHE A 314 30.20 15.37 -6.17
C PHE A 314 29.95 16.07 -7.50
N ASN A 315 30.71 17.13 -7.78
CA ASN A 315 30.84 17.68 -9.12
C ASN A 315 32.09 17.09 -9.78
N LEU A 316 31.92 16.39 -10.89
CA LEU A 316 33.00 15.73 -11.63
C LEU A 316 33.92 16.72 -12.37
N ASN A 317 33.47 17.96 -12.55
CA ASN A 317 34.28 19.05 -13.14
C ASN A 317 35.02 19.87 -12.07
N ASP A 318 34.50 19.93 -10.84
CA ASP A 318 35.15 20.57 -9.68
C ASP A 318 35.24 19.57 -8.52
N THR A 319 36.33 18.81 -8.49
CA THR A 319 36.57 17.77 -7.48
C THR A 319 37.07 18.32 -6.13
N ILE A 320 37.20 19.64 -5.99
CA ILE A 320 37.74 20.28 -4.77
C ILE A 320 36.60 20.60 -3.80
N ASN A 321 35.49 21.11 -4.31
CA ASN A 321 34.36 21.53 -3.49
C ASN A 321 33.27 20.44 -3.47
N ILE A 322 32.95 19.95 -2.29
CA ILE A 322 31.92 18.94 -2.09
C ILE A 322 30.78 19.58 -1.33
N ALA A 323 29.59 19.59 -1.93
CA ALA A 323 28.39 20.08 -1.28
C ALA A 323 27.81 18.98 -0.39
N PHE A 324 27.49 19.32 0.86
CA PHE A 324 26.80 18.45 1.81
C PHE A 324 25.51 19.12 2.26
N GLU A 325 24.43 18.34 2.35
CA GLU A 325 23.14 18.84 2.84
C GLU A 325 22.67 18.06 4.08
N PRO A 326 23.18 18.40 5.27
CA PRO A 326 22.89 17.67 6.52
C PRO A 326 21.46 17.87 7.03
N LYS A 327 20.67 18.78 6.44
CA LYS A 327 19.30 19.07 6.88
C LYS A 327 18.26 18.15 6.24
N LEU A 328 18.61 17.46 5.15
CA LEU A 328 17.70 16.55 4.45
C LEU A 328 17.39 15.30 5.27
N ILE A 329 18.39 14.79 6.01
CA ILE A 329 18.23 13.60 6.85
C ILE A 329 18.36 14.03 8.31
N GLN A 330 17.24 13.98 9.03
CA GLN A 330 17.17 14.44 10.41
C GLN A 330 17.22 13.27 11.37
N LYS A 331 18.13 13.36 12.33
CA LYS A 331 18.18 12.44 13.47
C LYS A 331 16.93 12.62 14.34
N GLN A 332 16.35 11.52 14.82
CA GLN A 332 15.21 11.52 15.74
C GLN A 332 15.66 11.20 17.17
N ILE A 333 16.23 10.02 17.40
CA ILE A 333 16.67 9.46 18.68
C ILE A 333 18.11 8.92 18.59
N ASP A 334 18.38 7.92 17.74
CA ASP A 334 19.64 7.19 17.65
C ASP A 334 20.47 7.49 16.38
N GLY A 335 21.67 8.06 16.57
CA GLY A 335 22.43 8.81 15.55
C GLY A 335 22.46 8.24 14.13
N VAL A 336 23.29 7.21 13.89
CA VAL A 336 23.48 6.63 12.55
C VAL A 336 22.25 5.84 12.10
N PHE A 337 21.57 5.16 13.02
CA PHE A 337 20.45 4.26 12.71
C PHE A 337 19.19 5.02 12.25
N ASP A 338 18.85 6.14 12.87
CA ASP A 338 17.72 6.97 12.42
C ASP A 338 17.92 7.54 11.02
N THR A 339 19.18 7.67 10.62
CA THR A 339 19.59 8.29 9.37
C THR A 339 20.01 7.24 8.33
N ASP A 340 19.81 5.95 8.62
CA ASP A 340 20.14 4.84 7.72
C ASP A 340 19.00 4.50 6.76
N GLY A 341 19.27 3.70 5.73
CA GLY A 341 18.30 3.30 4.71
C GLY A 341 18.87 3.36 3.28
N GLN A 342 18.08 2.89 2.31
CA GLN A 342 18.39 3.07 0.88
C GLN A 342 17.74 4.37 0.39
N MET A 343 18.58 5.38 0.16
CA MET A 343 18.12 6.72 -0.24
C MET A 343 18.58 7.15 -1.63
N LEU A 344 19.49 6.39 -2.26
CA LEU A 344 20.07 6.66 -3.57
C LEU A 344 20.07 5.42 -4.45
#